data_AF-A0A9P1GFT8-F1
#
_entry.id   AF-A0A9P1GFT8-F1
#
_cell.length_a   1.000
_cell.length_b   1.000
_cell.length_c   1.000
_cell.angle_alpha   90.00
_cell.angle_beta   90.00
_cell.angle_gamma   90.00
#
_symmetry.space_group_name_H-M   'P 1'
#
loop_
_entity.id
_entity.type
_entity.pdbx_description
1 polymer ?
#
loop_
_entity_poly.entity_id
_entity_poly.type
_entity_poly.pdbx_seq_one_letter_code
_entity_poly.pdbx_strand_id
1 'polypeptide(L)'
;MTEGLRALCAQCRKPLCGAVLASGCNHVFHKPCFVAGASCGHCGETLRSETSLSLYNLCCEEKSEYAAYAADVMAAAAKLRASLEGMEDADGTIFDPDFVVQESEGRGVDEVALLCLKRERINSKREELDSEKSRLHTSLETLEHQQRKLRVRQRMTEKLQEEQASEKNKIQRCNDDHEKMLAELNEVRQRATIVEYWDLLRNGQEDEALQKLTALISMISHPWKILAHMARLRDHYRKLSDNHDRERAQADRQLQHLNRERDELERHGRGQRLLDQIMRSLCPFFKVLKIS
;
A
#
# COMPACT_ATOMS: atom_id res chain seq x y z
N MET A 1 2.71 -10.90 -23.76
CA MET A 1 3.64 -9.79 -24.04
C MET A 1 2.86 -8.51 -23.88
N THR A 2 2.89 -7.91 -22.70
CA THR A 2 2.30 -6.58 -22.50
C THR A 2 3.24 -5.57 -23.15
N GLU A 3 2.85 -5.00 -24.28
CA GLU A 3 3.51 -3.82 -24.82
C GLU A 3 3.47 -2.73 -23.73
N GLY A 4 4.58 -2.56 -23.02
CA GLY A 4 4.66 -1.65 -21.89
C GLY A 4 4.30 -0.25 -22.34
N LEU A 5 3.39 0.40 -21.62
CA LEU A 5 3.00 1.79 -21.86
C LEU A 5 4.27 2.66 -21.83
N ARG A 6 4.66 3.21 -22.99
CA ARG A 6 5.80 4.13 -23.10
C ARG A 6 5.31 5.56 -23.00
N ALA A 7 6.00 6.38 -22.21
CA ALA A 7 5.75 7.81 -22.17
C ALA A 7 6.05 8.44 -23.55
N LEU A 8 5.18 9.38 -23.97
CA LEU A 8 5.28 10.08 -25.25
C LEU A 8 5.78 11.51 -25.05
N CYS A 9 6.55 12.03 -26.00
CA CYS A 9 6.93 13.43 -26.01
C CYS A 9 5.71 14.33 -26.17
N ALA A 10 5.59 15.35 -25.33
CA ALA A 10 4.46 16.29 -25.36
C ALA A 10 4.37 17.12 -26.65
N GLN A 11 5.47 17.27 -27.40
CA GLN A 11 5.50 18.01 -28.66
C GLN A 11 5.32 17.09 -29.88
N CYS A 12 6.20 16.10 -30.09
CA CYS A 12 6.18 15.28 -31.30
C CYS A 12 5.28 14.04 -31.20
N ARG A 13 4.73 13.74 -30.01
CA ARG A 13 3.88 12.58 -29.70
C ARG A 13 4.51 11.21 -30.01
N LYS A 14 5.82 11.16 -30.27
CA LYS A 14 6.58 9.91 -30.40
C LYS A 14 7.02 9.40 -29.02
N PRO A 15 7.26 8.09 -28.86
CA PRO A 15 7.84 7.53 -27.64
C PRO A 15 9.14 8.25 -27.26
N LEU A 16 9.30 8.53 -25.97
CA LEU A 16 10.51 9.15 -25.45
C LEU A 16 11.71 8.21 -25.63
N CYS A 17 12.80 8.75 -26.17
CA CYS A 17 14.06 8.05 -26.40
C CYS A 17 15.22 9.05 -26.33
N GLY A 18 16.41 8.58 -25.95
CA GLY A 18 17.61 9.42 -25.84
C GLY A 18 17.49 10.56 -24.81
N ALA A 19 18.04 11.73 -25.15
CA ALA A 19 18.07 12.89 -24.26
C ALA A 19 16.69 13.55 -24.12
N VAL A 20 16.17 13.58 -22.88
CA VAL A 20 14.85 14.15 -22.56
C VAL A 20 14.95 15.26 -21.50
N LEU A 21 14.05 16.24 -21.61
CA LEU A 21 13.94 17.37 -20.70
C LEU A 21 12.52 17.41 -20.10
N ALA A 22 12.42 17.65 -18.80
CA ALA A 22 11.17 18.02 -18.16
C ALA A 22 11.06 19.54 -18.10
N SER A 23 9.93 20.07 -18.55
CA SER A 23 9.62 21.50 -18.45
C SER A 23 9.08 21.89 -17.07
N GLY A 24 8.99 23.19 -16.77
CA GLY A 24 8.33 23.69 -15.55
C GLY A 24 6.85 23.29 -15.42
N CYS A 25 6.18 22.92 -16.52
CA CYS A 25 4.82 22.39 -16.51
C CYS A 25 4.77 20.86 -16.34
N ASN A 26 5.89 20.24 -15.93
CA ASN A 26 6.07 18.81 -15.69
C ASN A 26 5.83 17.88 -16.90
N HIS A 27 5.72 18.42 -18.10
CA HIS A 27 5.69 17.62 -19.33
C HIS A 27 7.10 17.33 -19.84
N VAL A 28 7.29 16.13 -20.42
CA VAL A 28 8.59 15.64 -20.89
C VAL A 28 8.69 15.74 -22.42
N PHE A 29 9.85 16.21 -22.87
CA PHE A 29 10.16 16.46 -24.27
C PHE A 29 11.46 15.77 -24.66
N HIS A 30 11.60 15.37 -25.92
CA HIS A 30 12.93 15.18 -26.49
C HIS A 30 13.67 16.52 -26.46
N LYS A 31 14.96 16.52 -26.13
CA LYS A 31 15.80 17.71 -26.13
C LYS A 31 15.66 18.58 -27.41
N PRO A 32 15.67 18.03 -28.65
CA PRO A 32 15.45 18.82 -29.86
C PRO A 32 14.00 19.33 -30.04
N CYS A 33 13.03 18.70 -29.38
CA CYS A 33 11.64 19.12 -29.43
C CYS A 33 11.32 20.22 -28.40
N PHE A 34 12.23 20.50 -27.47
CA PHE A 34 12.08 21.58 -26.51
C PHE A 34 12.67 22.88 -27.10
N VAL A 35 11.80 23.77 -27.55
CA VAL A 35 12.18 25.10 -28.07
C VAL A 35 11.79 26.16 -27.03
N ALA A 36 12.77 26.87 -26.47
CA ALA A 36 12.52 27.92 -25.50
C ALA A 36 11.63 29.02 -26.12
N GLY A 37 10.57 29.41 -25.40
CA GLY A 37 9.57 30.38 -25.87
C GLY A 37 8.38 29.78 -26.63
N ALA A 38 8.42 28.49 -27.01
CA ALA A 38 7.25 27.82 -27.58
C ALA A 38 6.21 27.47 -26.49
N SER A 39 4.95 27.28 -26.88
CA SER A 39 3.90 26.77 -25.98
C SER A 39 3.92 25.24 -25.91
N CYS A 40 3.72 24.68 -24.73
CA CYS A 40 3.58 23.24 -24.52
C CYS A 40 2.40 22.68 -25.34
N GLY A 41 2.66 21.70 -26.21
CA GLY A 41 1.62 21.05 -27.02
C GLY A 41 0.57 20.25 -26.22
N HIS A 42 0.69 20.17 -24.90
CA HIS A 42 -0.30 19.52 -24.02
C HIS A 42 -1.10 20.50 -23.15
N CYS A 43 -0.44 21.37 -22.38
CA CYS A 43 -1.11 22.31 -21.47
C CYS A 43 -1.13 23.77 -21.95
N GLY A 44 -0.44 24.10 -23.04
CA GLY A 44 -0.38 25.46 -23.60
C GLY A 44 0.59 26.42 -22.90
N GLU A 45 1.18 26.06 -21.76
CA GLU A 45 2.12 26.93 -21.04
C GLU A 45 3.40 27.23 -21.84
N THR A 46 3.91 28.46 -21.75
CA THR A 46 5.16 28.88 -22.40
C THR A 46 6.37 28.18 -21.77
N LEU A 47 7.14 27.46 -22.59
CA LEU A 47 8.32 26.72 -22.18
C LEU A 47 9.48 27.68 -21.91
N ARG A 48 9.98 27.67 -20.67
CA ARG A 48 11.17 28.43 -20.25
C ARG A 48 12.37 27.48 -20.10
N SER A 49 13.50 27.82 -20.70
CA SER A 49 14.73 27.02 -20.58
C SER A 49 15.28 26.99 -19.16
N GLU A 50 15.08 28.08 -18.41
CA GLU A 50 15.55 28.23 -17.02
C GLU A 50 14.89 27.24 -16.05
N THR A 51 13.63 26.86 -16.31
CA THR A 51 12.88 25.89 -15.48
C THR A 51 12.94 24.48 -16.04
N SER A 52 13.75 24.24 -17.07
CA SER A 52 13.90 22.91 -17.66
C SER A 52 14.88 22.06 -16.85
N LEU A 53 14.44 20.88 -16.45
CA LEU A 53 15.26 19.89 -15.76
C LEU A 53 15.72 18.84 -16.78
N SER A 54 17.04 18.73 -16.95
CA SER A 54 17.60 17.66 -17.78
C SER A 54 17.54 16.34 -17.04
N LEU A 55 16.71 15.43 -17.56
CA LEU A 55 16.60 14.07 -17.04
C LEU A 55 17.70 13.21 -17.67
N TYR A 56 18.91 13.35 -17.15
CA TYR A 56 20.02 12.46 -17.52
C TYR A 56 19.73 11.03 -17.03
N ASN A 57 20.05 10.03 -17.85
CA ASN A 57 19.94 8.58 -17.56
C ASN A 57 18.54 7.92 -17.68
N LEU A 58 17.55 8.55 -18.32
CA LEU A 58 16.33 7.85 -18.76
C LEU A 58 16.46 7.22 -20.17
N CYS A 59 17.68 6.90 -20.60
CA CYS A 59 17.86 6.08 -21.79
C CYS A 59 17.32 4.68 -21.50
N CYS A 60 16.06 4.42 -21.86
CA CYS A 60 15.50 3.07 -22.04
C CYS A 60 16.13 2.35 -23.25
N GLU A 61 17.41 2.59 -23.51
CA GLU A 61 18.21 1.76 -24.37
C GLU A 61 18.78 0.65 -23.50
N GLU A 62 17.95 -0.37 -23.25
CA GLU A 62 18.41 -1.75 -23.05
C GLU A 62 19.05 -2.29 -24.35
N LYS A 63 19.90 -1.48 -25.00
CA LYS A 63 20.91 -1.96 -25.91
C LYS A 63 22.20 -1.87 -25.14
N SER A 64 22.39 -2.94 -24.39
CA SER A 64 23.54 -3.26 -23.58
C SER A 64 24.84 -3.12 -24.38
N GLU A 65 25.39 -1.92 -24.42
CA GLU A 65 26.80 -1.69 -24.77
C GLU A 65 27.71 -2.57 -23.90
N TYR A 66 27.25 -2.90 -22.69
CA TYR A 66 27.91 -3.86 -21.80
C TYR A 66 27.86 -5.31 -22.30
N ALA A 67 26.80 -5.73 -23.00
CA ALA A 67 26.71 -7.07 -23.58
C ALA A 67 27.50 -7.17 -24.88
N ALA A 68 27.56 -6.08 -25.67
CA ALA A 68 28.44 -6.00 -26.82
C ALA A 68 29.92 -6.07 -26.36
N TYR A 69 30.29 -5.30 -25.34
CA TYR A 69 31.63 -5.33 -24.76
C TYR A 69 31.96 -6.70 -24.11
N ALA A 70 31.02 -7.30 -23.39
CA ALA A 70 31.21 -8.63 -22.81
C ALA A 70 31.35 -9.73 -23.88
N ALA A 71 30.60 -9.64 -24.99
CA ALA A 71 30.73 -10.56 -26.11
C ALA A 71 32.10 -10.43 -26.80
N ASP A 72 32.58 -9.21 -26.99
CA ASP A 72 33.91 -8.96 -27.58
C ASP A 72 35.05 -9.47 -26.69
N VAL A 73 34.95 -9.27 -25.36
CA VAL A 73 35.94 -9.78 -24.40
C VAL A 73 35.94 -11.32 -24.38
N MET A 74 34.78 -11.97 -24.41
CA MET A 74 34.68 -13.43 -24.45
C MET A 74 35.19 -14.02 -25.78
N ALA A 75 34.93 -13.34 -26.90
CA ALA A 75 35.46 -13.74 -28.21
C ALA A 75 36.99 -13.59 -28.29
N ALA A 76 37.56 -12.54 -27.69
CA ALA A 76 39.00 -12.35 -27.59
C ALA A 76 39.65 -13.42 -26.70
N ALA A 77 39.04 -13.76 -25.56
CA ALA A 77 39.52 -14.81 -24.67
C ALA A 77 39.50 -16.20 -25.34
N ALA A 78 38.46 -16.51 -26.12
CA ALA A 78 38.36 -17.75 -26.88
C ALA A 78 39.47 -17.87 -27.95
N LYS A 79 39.81 -16.78 -28.65
CA LYS A 79 40.92 -16.76 -29.62
C LYS A 79 42.28 -17.00 -28.96
N LEU A 80 42.52 -16.38 -27.81
CA LEU A 80 43.77 -16.57 -27.05
C LEU A 80 43.95 -18.03 -26.61
N ARG A 81 42.86 -18.67 -26.18
CA ARG A 81 42.87 -20.08 -25.78
C ARG A 81 43.15 -21.02 -26.96
N ALA A 82 42.53 -20.78 -28.11
CA ALA A 82 42.78 -21.56 -29.32
C ALA A 82 44.24 -21.45 -29.81
N SER A 83 44.89 -20.28 -29.65
CA SER A 83 46.30 -20.12 -29.99
C SER A 83 47.25 -20.86 -29.04
N LEU A 84 46.86 -21.05 -27.78
CA LEU A 84 47.67 -21.79 -26.79
C LEU A 84 47.58 -23.30 -27.00
N GLU A 85 46.40 -23.81 -27.33
CA GLU A 85 46.18 -25.25 -27.58
C GLU A 85 46.82 -25.72 -28.90
N GLY A 86 47.18 -24.82 -29.81
CA GLY A 86 47.84 -25.14 -31.08
C GLY A 86 49.38 -25.29 -31.03
N MET A 87 50.02 -25.13 -29.87
CA MET A 87 51.49 -25.20 -29.74
C MET A 87 52.03 -26.48 -29.06
N GLU A 88 51.18 -27.43 -28.67
CA GLU A 88 51.61 -28.58 -27.86
C GLU A 88 52.16 -29.80 -28.63
N ASP A 89 52.14 -29.81 -29.98
CA ASP A 89 52.50 -31.02 -30.76
C ASP A 89 53.83 -30.95 -31.55
N ALA A 90 54.68 -29.95 -31.31
CA ALA A 90 55.85 -29.70 -32.18
C ALA A 90 57.23 -30.13 -31.64
N ASP A 91 57.34 -30.84 -30.52
CA ASP A 91 58.65 -31.32 -30.04
C ASP A 91 58.63 -32.79 -29.57
N GLY A 92 58.26 -33.66 -30.50
CA GLY A 92 58.48 -35.10 -30.44
C GLY A 92 59.70 -35.52 -31.26
N THR A 93 60.79 -34.74 -31.29
CA THR A 93 62.05 -35.24 -31.86
C THR A 93 62.72 -36.21 -30.89
N ILE A 94 62.60 -37.48 -31.25
CA ILE A 94 63.32 -38.64 -30.74
C ILE A 94 64.82 -38.31 -30.66
N PHE A 95 65.35 -38.28 -29.44
CA PHE A 95 66.78 -38.10 -29.16
C PHE A 95 67.47 -39.45 -29.42
N ASP A 96 68.19 -39.55 -30.54
CA ASP A 96 69.00 -40.71 -30.92
C ASP A 96 70.35 -40.62 -30.17
N PRO A 97 70.69 -41.50 -29.22
CA PRO A 97 71.82 -41.30 -28.30
C PRO A 97 73.21 -41.59 -28.88
N ASP A 98 73.34 -42.07 -30.11
CA ASP A 98 74.59 -42.69 -30.60
C ASP A 98 75.41 -41.85 -31.62
N PHE A 99 75.17 -40.54 -31.72
CA PHE A 99 76.00 -39.69 -32.59
C PHE A 99 77.33 -39.31 -31.92
N VAL A 100 78.35 -40.15 -32.13
CA VAL A 100 79.75 -39.90 -31.77
C VAL A 100 80.33 -38.78 -32.64
N VAL A 101 80.42 -37.57 -32.09
CA VAL A 101 81.06 -36.41 -32.75
C VAL A 101 82.59 -36.53 -32.62
N GLN A 102 83.26 -36.64 -33.76
CA GLN A 102 84.71 -36.44 -33.88
C GLN A 102 85.05 -34.96 -33.69
N GLU A 103 85.95 -34.71 -32.74
CA GLU A 103 86.46 -33.38 -32.37
C GLU A 103 87.21 -32.73 -33.54
N SER A 104 86.64 -31.65 -34.07
CA SER A 104 87.33 -30.71 -34.95
C SER A 104 87.59 -29.41 -34.17
N GLU A 105 88.83 -29.15 -33.78
CA GLU A 105 89.31 -28.09 -32.88
C GLU A 105 89.14 -26.63 -33.39
N GLY A 106 88.23 -26.38 -34.35
CA GLY A 106 87.98 -25.05 -34.92
C GLY A 106 86.51 -24.57 -34.86
N ARG A 107 85.56 -25.37 -34.36
CA ARG A 107 84.12 -25.00 -34.31
C ARG A 107 83.64 -24.41 -32.98
N GLY A 108 84.49 -24.43 -31.94
CA GLY A 108 84.09 -24.04 -30.60
C GLY A 108 83.72 -22.55 -30.44
N VAL A 109 84.30 -21.66 -31.25
CA VAL A 109 84.06 -20.20 -31.11
C VAL A 109 82.67 -19.80 -31.61
N ASP A 110 82.24 -20.32 -32.77
CA ASP A 110 80.91 -20.03 -33.34
C ASP A 110 79.78 -20.66 -32.51
N GLU A 111 80.02 -21.85 -31.96
CA GLU A 111 79.07 -22.52 -31.08
C GLU A 111 78.89 -21.76 -29.76
N VAL A 112 79.98 -21.24 -29.18
CA VAL A 112 79.92 -20.39 -27.99
C VAL A 112 79.18 -19.08 -28.28
N ALA A 113 79.39 -18.45 -29.45
CA ALA A 113 78.65 -17.25 -29.84
C ALA A 113 77.14 -17.52 -29.98
N LEU A 114 76.76 -18.64 -30.61
CA LEU A 114 75.36 -19.07 -30.73
C LEU A 114 74.73 -19.36 -29.35
N LEU A 115 75.48 -19.98 -28.45
CA LEU A 115 75.03 -20.22 -27.07
C LEU A 115 74.82 -18.92 -26.30
N CYS A 116 75.69 -17.92 -26.47
CA CYS A 116 75.50 -16.60 -25.88
C CYS A 116 74.22 -15.92 -26.39
N LEU A 117 73.97 -15.94 -27.71
CA LEU A 117 72.73 -15.39 -28.29
C LEU A 117 71.47 -16.12 -27.80
N LYS A 118 71.54 -17.45 -27.69
CA LYS A 118 70.43 -18.24 -27.13
C LYS A 118 70.18 -17.89 -25.66
N ARG A 119 71.24 -17.73 -24.85
CA ARG A 119 71.12 -17.30 -23.44
C ARG A 119 70.52 -15.90 -23.31
N GLU A 120 70.95 -14.95 -24.14
CA GLU A 120 70.38 -13.60 -24.19
C GLU A 120 68.89 -13.63 -24.53
N ARG A 121 68.50 -14.41 -25.55
CA ARG A 121 67.09 -14.61 -25.91
C ARG A 121 66.28 -15.25 -24.77
N ILE A 122 66.84 -16.24 -24.08
CA ILE A 122 66.19 -16.87 -22.91
C ILE A 122 66.00 -15.85 -21.78
N ASN A 123 67.01 -15.03 -21.50
CA ASN A 123 66.92 -14.01 -20.45
C ASN A 123 65.88 -12.94 -20.80
N SER A 124 65.87 -12.45 -22.05
CA SER A 124 64.85 -11.51 -22.53
C SER A 124 63.43 -12.09 -22.39
N LYS A 125 63.21 -13.35 -22.77
CA LYS A 125 61.91 -14.03 -22.55
C LYS A 125 61.56 -14.20 -21.08
N ARG A 126 62.54 -14.42 -20.19
CA ARG A 126 62.31 -14.50 -18.75
C ARG A 126 61.89 -13.16 -18.18
N GLU A 127 62.55 -12.08 -18.59
CA GLU A 127 62.18 -10.70 -18.20
C GLU A 127 60.78 -10.33 -18.68
N GLU A 128 60.42 -10.68 -19.92
CA GLU A 128 59.06 -10.50 -20.44
C GLU A 128 58.02 -11.26 -19.60
N LEU A 129 58.27 -12.55 -19.33
CA LEU A 129 57.38 -13.40 -18.55
C LEU A 129 57.22 -12.89 -17.12
N ASP A 130 58.29 -12.45 -16.48
CA ASP A 130 58.24 -11.85 -15.14
C ASP A 130 57.50 -10.51 -15.15
N SER A 131 57.66 -9.70 -16.19
CA SER A 131 56.87 -8.46 -16.36
C SER A 131 55.37 -8.75 -16.53
N GLU A 132 55.02 -9.80 -17.29
CA GLU A 132 53.64 -10.24 -17.46
C GLU A 132 53.05 -10.80 -16.17
N LYS A 133 53.83 -11.57 -15.40
CA LYS A 133 53.43 -12.05 -14.08
C LYS A 133 53.14 -10.88 -13.12
N SER A 134 53.99 -9.85 -13.10
CA SER A 134 53.75 -8.65 -12.29
C SER A 134 52.49 -7.89 -12.73
N ARG A 135 52.25 -7.78 -14.04
CA ARG A 135 51.01 -7.18 -14.58
C ARG A 135 49.77 -8.00 -14.21
N LEU A 136 49.84 -9.33 -14.28
CA LEU A 136 48.76 -10.21 -13.88
C LEU A 136 48.47 -10.07 -12.37
N HIS A 137 49.52 -10.04 -11.55
CA HIS A 137 49.39 -9.89 -10.10
C HIS A 137 48.71 -8.58 -9.71
N THR A 138 49.19 -7.44 -10.24
CA THR A 138 48.56 -6.13 -10.02
C THR A 138 47.11 -6.10 -10.52
N SER A 139 46.82 -6.73 -11.67
CA SER A 139 45.45 -6.86 -12.16
C SER A 139 44.56 -7.66 -11.20
N LEU A 140 45.05 -8.78 -10.65
CA LEU A 140 44.31 -9.59 -9.68
C LEU A 140 44.03 -8.81 -8.38
N GLU A 141 45.02 -8.08 -7.86
CA GLU A 141 44.85 -7.23 -6.67
C GLU A 141 43.78 -6.14 -6.89
N THR A 142 43.78 -5.51 -8.08
CA THR A 142 42.75 -4.49 -8.41
C THR A 142 41.36 -5.09 -8.50
N LEU A 143 41.22 -6.29 -9.08
CA LEU A 143 39.96 -7.03 -9.16
C LEU A 143 39.44 -7.37 -7.77
N GLU A 144 40.29 -7.93 -6.90
CA GLU A 144 39.92 -8.22 -5.52
C GLU A 144 39.49 -6.98 -4.75
N HIS A 145 40.18 -5.85 -4.94
CA HIS A 145 39.81 -4.59 -4.32
C HIS A 145 38.45 -4.09 -4.80
N GLN A 146 38.15 -4.20 -6.10
CA GLN A 146 36.84 -3.87 -6.66
C GLN A 146 35.75 -4.79 -6.12
N GLN A 147 36.00 -6.10 -6.01
CA GLN A 147 35.07 -7.05 -5.40
C GLN A 147 34.79 -6.73 -3.93
N ARG A 148 35.81 -6.37 -3.15
CA ARG A 148 35.64 -5.91 -1.76
C ARG A 148 34.76 -4.66 -1.69
N LYS A 149 35.02 -3.65 -2.55
CA LYS A 149 34.18 -2.44 -2.65
C LYS A 149 32.73 -2.76 -3.03
N LEU A 150 32.52 -3.67 -3.96
CA LEU A 150 31.18 -4.11 -4.39
C LEU A 150 30.42 -4.75 -3.22
N ARG A 151 31.06 -5.67 -2.48
CA ARG A 151 30.45 -6.32 -1.30
C ARG A 151 30.07 -5.31 -0.22
N VAL A 152 30.91 -4.31 0.04
CA VAL A 152 30.58 -3.24 1.00
C VAL A 152 29.36 -2.44 0.53
N ARG A 153 29.30 -2.07 -0.75
CA ARG A 153 28.14 -1.37 -1.31
C ARG A 153 26.86 -2.22 -1.26
N GLN A 154 26.95 -3.51 -1.58
CA GLN A 154 25.81 -4.44 -1.49
C GLN A 154 25.25 -4.52 -0.06
N ARG A 155 26.11 -4.68 0.94
CA ARG A 155 25.69 -4.66 2.35
C ARG A 155 25.04 -3.34 2.76
N MET A 156 25.55 -2.22 2.27
CA MET A 156 24.96 -0.91 2.55
C MET A 156 23.58 -0.76 1.88
N THR A 157 23.41 -1.24 0.64
CA THR A 157 22.11 -1.21 -0.04
C THR A 157 21.10 -2.13 0.63
N GLU A 158 21.51 -3.31 1.10
CA GLU A 158 20.65 -4.22 1.87
C GLU A 158 20.17 -3.56 3.16
N LYS A 159 21.08 -2.94 3.93
CA LYS A 159 20.72 -2.19 5.14
C LYS A 159 19.73 -1.05 4.87
N LEU A 160 19.95 -0.27 3.81
CA LEU A 160 19.03 0.81 3.44
C LEU A 160 17.66 0.26 3.02
N GLN A 161 17.60 -0.89 2.37
CA GLN A 161 16.34 -1.55 2.02
C GLN A 161 15.60 -2.06 3.26
N GLU A 162 16.31 -2.65 4.22
CA GLU A 162 15.74 -3.07 5.51
C GLU A 162 15.19 -1.88 6.30
N GLU A 163 15.95 -0.78 6.38
CA GLU A 163 15.50 0.46 7.02
C GLU A 163 14.26 1.04 6.31
N GLN A 164 14.27 1.09 4.98
CA GLN A 164 13.11 1.55 4.19
C GLN A 164 11.88 0.67 4.44
N ALA A 165 12.03 -0.66 4.50
CA ALA A 165 10.94 -1.57 4.80
C ALA A 165 10.40 -1.38 6.23
N SER A 166 11.30 -1.18 7.20
CA SER A 166 10.95 -0.88 8.59
C SER A 166 10.14 0.42 8.71
N GLU A 167 10.59 1.50 8.07
CA GLU A 167 9.88 2.78 8.09
C GLU A 167 8.53 2.71 7.37
N LYS A 168 8.43 2.01 6.23
CA LYS A 168 7.15 1.76 5.57
C LYS A 168 6.16 1.04 6.48
N ASN A 169 6.62 0.02 7.22
CA ASN A 169 5.78 -0.70 8.17
C ASN A 169 5.33 0.20 9.34
N LYS A 170 6.17 1.11 9.82
CA LYS A 170 5.80 2.09 10.86
C LYS A 170 4.74 3.08 10.35
N ILE A 171 4.91 3.59 9.13
CA ILE A 171 3.91 4.48 8.49
C ILE A 171 2.57 3.77 8.34
N GLN A 172 2.59 2.52 7.86
CA GLN A 172 1.37 1.73 7.71
C GLN A 172 0.64 1.55 9.05
N ARG A 173 1.36 1.17 10.12
CA ARG A 173 0.76 1.05 11.46
C ARG A 173 0.16 2.36 11.95
N CYS A 174 0.84 3.47 11.72
CA CYS A 174 0.34 4.79 12.09
C CYS A 174 -0.94 5.16 11.32
N ASN A 175 -1.03 4.79 10.05
CA ASN A 175 -2.23 4.99 9.25
C ASN A 175 -3.39 4.10 9.75
N ASP A 176 -3.13 2.84 10.03
CA ASP A 176 -4.13 1.90 10.57
C ASP A 176 -4.68 2.40 11.92
N ASP A 177 -3.79 2.87 12.80
CA ASP A 177 -4.17 3.46 14.09
C ASP A 177 -4.98 4.77 13.89
N HIS A 178 -4.58 5.61 12.93
CA HIS A 178 -5.32 6.83 12.61
C HIS A 178 -6.74 6.53 12.11
N GLU A 179 -6.89 5.57 11.19
CA GLU A 179 -8.20 5.13 10.69
C GLU A 179 -9.07 4.56 11.82
N LYS A 180 -8.48 3.77 12.71
CA LYS A 180 -9.16 3.25 13.89
C LYS A 180 -9.65 4.37 14.81
N MET A 181 -8.79 5.35 15.13
CA MET A 181 -9.16 6.49 15.97
C MET A 181 -10.25 7.35 15.32
N LEU A 182 -10.20 7.54 13.99
CA LEU A 182 -11.27 8.22 13.25
C LEU A 182 -12.59 7.46 13.32
N ALA A 183 -12.56 6.13 13.24
CA ALA A 183 -13.76 5.30 13.37
C ALA A 183 -14.38 5.42 14.78
N GLU A 184 -13.56 5.31 15.83
CA GLU A 184 -14.00 5.46 17.23
C GLU A 184 -14.55 6.87 17.50
N LEU A 185 -13.88 7.91 17.02
CA LEU A 185 -14.32 9.30 17.18
C LEU A 185 -15.63 9.57 16.44
N ASN A 186 -15.83 8.97 15.26
CA ASN A 186 -17.10 9.05 14.54
C ASN A 186 -18.23 8.34 15.29
N GLU A 187 -17.96 7.19 15.94
CA GLU A 187 -18.95 6.51 16.76
C GLU A 187 -19.36 7.36 17.98
N VAL A 188 -18.39 7.97 18.67
CA VAL A 188 -18.66 8.88 19.79
C VAL A 188 -19.49 10.09 19.34
N ARG A 189 -19.14 10.71 18.19
CA ARG A 189 -19.92 11.81 17.61
C ARG A 189 -21.35 11.40 17.28
N GLN A 190 -21.54 10.21 16.70
CA GLN A 190 -22.88 9.68 16.39
C GLN A 190 -23.71 9.51 17.67
N ARG A 191 -23.14 8.90 18.71
CA ARG A 191 -23.83 8.72 20.00
C ARG A 191 -24.17 10.06 20.65
N ALA A 192 -23.21 11.00 20.70
CA ALA A 192 -23.42 12.33 21.26
C ALA A 192 -24.53 13.09 20.52
N THR A 193 -24.54 13.04 19.18
CA THR A 193 -25.57 13.69 18.36
C THR A 193 -26.97 13.15 18.68
N ILE A 194 -27.11 11.84 18.84
CA ILE A 194 -28.40 11.21 19.18
C ILE A 194 -28.87 11.63 20.57
N VAL A 195 -27.96 11.64 21.56
CA VAL A 195 -28.29 12.04 22.95
C VAL A 195 -28.72 13.51 23.00
N GLU A 196 -27.97 14.41 22.38
CA GLU A 196 -28.29 15.84 22.37
C GLU A 196 -29.61 16.13 21.65
N TYR A 197 -29.87 15.46 20.52
CA TYR A 197 -31.15 15.57 19.82
C TYR A 197 -32.31 15.10 20.72
N TRP A 198 -32.12 13.99 21.43
CA TRP A 198 -33.13 13.44 22.33
C TRP A 198 -33.43 14.36 23.52
N ASP A 199 -32.41 14.97 24.12
CA ASP A 199 -32.60 15.91 25.22
C ASP A 199 -33.40 17.15 24.80
N LEU A 200 -33.16 17.68 23.59
CA LEU A 200 -33.93 18.80 23.04
C LEU A 200 -35.40 18.43 22.80
N LEU A 201 -35.66 17.22 22.27
CA LEU A 201 -37.04 16.73 22.12
C LEU A 201 -37.75 16.60 23.48
N ARG A 202 -37.07 16.06 24.50
CA ARG A 202 -37.66 15.92 25.84
C ARG A 202 -38.03 17.27 26.46
N ASN A 203 -37.31 18.32 26.11
CA ASN A 203 -37.57 19.68 26.59
C ASN A 203 -38.61 20.45 25.73
N GLY A 204 -39.18 19.83 24.69
CA GLY A 204 -40.15 20.46 23.79
C GLY A 204 -39.54 21.45 22.78
N GLN A 205 -38.23 21.42 22.56
CA GLN A 205 -37.50 22.32 21.66
C GLN A 205 -37.34 21.66 20.27
N GLU A 206 -38.45 21.37 19.59
CA GLU A 206 -38.44 20.59 18.33
C GLU A 206 -37.68 21.29 17.19
N ASP A 207 -37.89 22.59 16.99
CA ASP A 207 -37.22 23.37 15.93
C ASP A 207 -35.72 23.43 16.13
N GLU A 208 -35.27 23.62 17.38
CA GLU A 208 -33.86 23.65 17.75
C GLU A 208 -33.22 22.26 17.58
N ALA A 209 -33.95 21.19 17.92
CA ALA A 209 -33.53 19.81 17.69
C ALA A 209 -33.29 19.52 16.20
N LEU A 210 -34.20 19.98 15.33
CA LEU A 210 -34.08 19.80 13.87
C LEU A 210 -32.93 20.62 13.28
N GLN A 211 -32.78 21.89 13.69
CA GLN A 211 -31.65 22.73 13.25
C GLN A 211 -30.32 22.11 13.66
N LYS A 212 -30.21 21.67 14.92
CA LYS A 212 -29.00 21.05 15.45
C LYS A 212 -28.69 19.73 14.76
N LEU A 213 -29.70 18.88 14.54
CA LEU A 213 -29.53 17.64 13.78
C LEU A 213 -29.03 17.93 12.36
N THR A 214 -29.61 18.92 11.68
CA THR A 214 -29.21 19.31 10.32
C THR A 214 -27.76 19.79 10.29
N ALA A 215 -27.36 20.60 11.28
CA ALA A 215 -25.98 21.06 11.41
C ALA A 215 -25.00 19.90 11.66
N LEU A 216 -25.34 18.99 12.59
CA LEU A 216 -24.48 17.86 12.96
C LEU A 216 -24.38 16.78 11.88
N ILE A 217 -25.46 16.54 11.13
CA ILE A 217 -25.52 15.57 10.03
C ILE A 217 -24.50 15.90 8.93
N SER A 218 -24.26 17.18 8.65
CA SER A 218 -23.29 17.60 7.62
C SER A 218 -21.84 17.31 8.00
N MET A 219 -21.55 17.19 9.30
CA MET A 219 -20.19 16.91 9.80
C MET A 219 -19.88 15.41 9.93
N ILE A 220 -20.86 14.53 9.70
CA ILE A 220 -20.72 13.10 9.94
C ILE A 220 -20.60 12.39 8.60
N SER A 221 -19.58 11.54 8.47
CA SER A 221 -19.26 10.87 7.20
C SER A 221 -20.44 10.03 6.68
N HIS A 222 -21.26 9.47 7.57
CA HIS A 222 -22.30 8.49 7.24
C HIS A 222 -23.63 8.89 7.89
N PRO A 223 -24.30 9.95 7.41
CA PRO A 223 -25.47 10.53 8.07
C PRO A 223 -26.67 9.57 8.11
N TRP A 224 -26.77 8.66 7.14
CA TRP A 224 -27.82 7.64 7.08
C TRP A 224 -27.86 6.72 8.31
N LYS A 225 -26.73 6.50 9.01
CA LYS A 225 -26.70 5.70 10.25
C LYS A 225 -27.50 6.38 11.35
N ILE A 226 -27.32 7.68 11.53
CA ILE A 226 -28.07 8.47 12.52
C ILE A 226 -29.55 8.46 12.15
N LEU A 227 -29.88 8.74 10.88
CA LEU A 227 -31.27 8.72 10.42
C LEU A 227 -31.94 7.36 10.66
N ALA A 228 -31.23 6.24 10.45
CA ALA A 228 -31.74 4.91 10.75
C ALA A 228 -31.97 4.70 12.26
N HIS A 229 -31.05 5.16 13.13
CA HIS A 229 -31.24 5.11 14.57
C HIS A 229 -32.42 5.97 15.03
N MET A 230 -32.58 7.17 14.48
CA MET A 230 -33.72 8.05 14.78
C MET A 230 -35.05 7.46 14.32
N ALA A 231 -35.09 6.83 13.14
CA ALA A 231 -36.27 6.13 12.67
C ALA A 231 -36.65 4.98 13.62
N ARG A 232 -35.67 4.16 14.03
CA ARG A 232 -35.90 3.09 15.03
C ARG A 232 -36.40 3.63 16.37
N LEU A 233 -35.82 4.73 16.85
CA LEU A 233 -36.22 5.37 18.10
C LEU A 233 -37.68 5.87 18.01
N ARG A 234 -38.01 6.59 16.93
CA ARG A 234 -39.36 7.08 16.66
C ARG A 234 -40.37 5.93 16.62
N ASP A 235 -40.06 4.86 15.90
CA ASP A 235 -40.96 3.71 15.76
C ASP A 235 -41.13 2.96 17.10
N HIS A 236 -40.08 2.90 17.93
CA HIS A 236 -40.15 2.38 19.30
C HIS A 236 -41.12 3.19 20.18
N TYR A 237 -41.00 4.53 20.16
CA TYR A 237 -41.89 5.40 20.95
C TYR A 237 -43.33 5.40 20.46
N ARG A 238 -43.55 5.32 19.14
CA ARG A 238 -44.90 5.12 18.59
C ARG A 238 -45.53 3.84 19.13
N LYS A 239 -44.80 2.73 19.06
CA LYS A 239 -45.27 1.45 19.59
C LYS A 239 -45.53 1.49 21.10
N LEU A 240 -44.70 2.21 21.86
CA LEU A 240 -44.90 2.40 23.30
C LEU A 240 -46.17 3.23 23.59
N SER A 241 -46.39 4.30 22.83
CA SER A 241 -47.62 5.11 22.92
C SER A 241 -48.86 4.28 22.61
N ASP A 242 -48.84 3.53 21.50
CA ASP A 242 -49.95 2.66 21.12
C ASP A 242 -50.27 1.62 22.21
N ASN A 243 -49.24 1.09 22.89
CA ASN A 243 -49.43 0.17 24.00
C ASN A 243 -50.07 0.87 25.21
N HIS A 244 -49.61 2.06 25.58
CA HIS A 244 -50.23 2.82 26.68
C HIS A 244 -51.67 3.21 26.38
N ASP A 245 -51.99 3.55 25.13
CA ASP A 245 -53.37 3.84 24.73
C ASP A 245 -54.25 2.59 24.80
N ARG A 246 -53.72 1.42 24.42
CA ARG A 246 -54.42 0.13 24.61
C ARG A 246 -54.62 -0.21 26.08
N GLU A 247 -53.62 0.00 26.93
CA GLU A 247 -53.69 -0.21 28.38
C GLU A 247 -54.72 0.72 29.02
N ARG A 248 -54.73 2.00 28.67
CA ARG A 248 -55.75 2.97 29.11
C ARG A 248 -57.15 2.54 28.67
N ALA A 249 -57.33 2.19 27.40
CA ALA A 249 -58.61 1.69 26.90
C ALA A 249 -59.05 0.39 27.60
N GLN A 250 -58.13 -0.47 28.00
CA GLN A 250 -58.42 -1.65 28.79
C GLN A 250 -58.86 -1.29 30.23
N ALA A 251 -58.14 -0.38 30.88
CA ALA A 251 -58.50 0.12 32.21
C ALA A 251 -59.88 0.80 32.21
N ASP A 252 -60.19 1.60 31.19
CA ASP A 252 -61.49 2.24 31.04
C ASP A 252 -62.62 1.22 30.88
N ARG A 253 -62.41 0.16 30.09
CA ARG A 253 -63.38 -0.94 29.96
C ARG A 253 -63.61 -1.66 31.28
N GLN A 254 -62.54 -1.91 32.05
CA GLN A 254 -62.65 -2.51 33.39
C GLN A 254 -63.41 -1.59 34.34
N LEU A 255 -63.13 -0.29 34.33
CA LEU A 255 -63.81 0.69 35.16
C LEU A 255 -65.30 0.80 34.79
N GLN A 256 -65.64 0.77 33.50
CA GLN A 256 -67.03 0.71 33.05
C GLN A 256 -67.74 -0.57 33.51
N HIS A 257 -67.06 -1.72 33.46
CA HIS A 257 -67.59 -2.99 33.96
C HIS A 257 -67.90 -2.92 35.45
N LEU A 258 -66.94 -2.49 36.26
CA LEU A 258 -67.09 -2.34 37.71
C LEU A 258 -68.21 -1.35 38.08
N ASN A 259 -68.35 -0.25 37.32
CA ASN A 259 -69.44 0.70 37.53
C ASN A 259 -70.81 0.07 37.23
N ARG A 260 -70.93 -0.75 36.18
CA ARG A 260 -72.18 -1.48 35.90
C ARG A 260 -72.53 -2.46 37.02
N GLU A 261 -71.54 -3.24 37.49
CA GLU A 261 -71.74 -4.16 38.61
C GLU A 261 -72.13 -3.42 39.90
N ARG A 262 -71.47 -2.30 40.20
CA ARG A 262 -71.83 -1.43 41.33
C ARG A 262 -73.28 -0.94 41.22
N ASP A 263 -73.67 -0.43 40.06
CA ASP A 263 -75.02 0.08 39.84
C ASP A 263 -76.08 -1.04 39.95
N GLU A 264 -75.77 -2.27 39.50
CA GLU A 264 -76.62 -3.45 39.70
C GLU A 264 -76.76 -3.82 41.18
N LEU A 265 -75.66 -3.86 41.92
CA LEU A 265 -75.67 -4.09 43.38
C LEU A 265 -76.45 -3.00 44.13
N GLU A 266 -76.35 -1.74 43.72
CA GLU A 266 -77.14 -0.65 44.30
C GLU A 266 -78.64 -0.79 44.01
N ARG A 267 -79.02 -1.30 42.83
CA ARG A 267 -80.42 -1.62 42.51
C ARG A 267 -80.91 -2.78 43.38
N HIS A 268 -80.13 -3.85 43.51
CA HIS A 268 -80.47 -4.98 44.39
C HIS A 268 -80.58 -4.55 45.86
N GLY A 269 -79.63 -3.75 46.36
CA GLY A 269 -79.65 -3.23 47.72
C GLY A 269 -80.84 -2.29 47.97
N ARG A 270 -81.24 -1.46 46.98
CA ARG A 270 -82.49 -0.69 47.06
C ARG A 270 -83.72 -1.59 47.11
N GLY A 271 -83.80 -2.61 46.27
CA GLY A 271 -84.91 -3.58 46.28
C GLY A 271 -85.02 -4.31 47.62
N GLN A 272 -83.90 -4.73 48.20
CA GLN A 272 -83.87 -5.40 49.50
C GLN A 272 -84.29 -4.48 50.64
N ARG A 273 -83.84 -3.22 50.66
CA ARG A 273 -84.31 -2.22 51.64
C ARG A 273 -85.81 -1.95 51.53
N LEU A 274 -86.35 -1.90 50.31
CA LEU A 274 -87.79 -1.76 50.08
C LEU A 274 -88.57 -2.97 50.61
N LEU A 275 -88.11 -4.19 50.32
CA LEU A 275 -88.71 -5.42 50.86
C LEU A 275 -88.66 -5.44 52.39
N ASP A 276 -87.53 -5.08 53.00
CA ASP A 276 -87.39 -4.99 54.45
C ASP A 276 -88.35 -3.95 55.04
N GLN A 277 -88.53 -2.79 54.39
CA GLN A 277 -89.46 -1.77 54.81
C GLN A 277 -90.92 -2.25 54.73
N ILE A 278 -91.30 -2.93 53.64
CA ILE A 278 -92.63 -3.55 53.48
C ILE A 278 -92.85 -4.59 54.59
N MET A 279 -91.91 -5.51 54.78
CA MET A 279 -91.98 -6.55 55.83
C MET A 279 -92.11 -5.94 57.24
N ARG A 280 -91.36 -4.87 57.53
CA ARG A 280 -91.49 -4.12 58.80
C ARG A 280 -92.87 -3.48 58.95
N SER A 281 -93.44 -2.91 57.87
CA SER A 281 -94.77 -2.29 57.89
C SER A 281 -95.93 -3.28 58.01
N LEU A 282 -95.76 -4.52 57.54
CA LEU A 282 -96.74 -5.60 57.66
C LEU A 282 -96.68 -6.31 59.03
N CYS A 283 -95.56 -6.21 59.73
CA CYS A 283 -95.34 -6.85 61.03
C CYS A 283 -96.41 -6.53 62.12
N PRO A 284 -96.98 -5.32 62.22
CA PRO A 284 -98.10 -5.02 63.12
C PRO A 284 -99.37 -5.83 62.81
N PHE A 285 -99.69 -6.04 61.52
CA PHE A 285 -100.88 -6.81 61.11
C PHE A 285 -100.75 -8.28 61.48
N PHE A 286 -99.54 -8.85 61.37
CA PHE A 286 -99.28 -10.22 61.81
C PHE A 286 -99.30 -10.40 63.33
N LYS A 287 -99.07 -9.34 64.11
CA LYS A 287 -99.25 -9.39 65.57
C LYS A 287 -100.73 -9.44 66.00
N VAL A 288 -101.64 -8.85 65.21
CA VAL A 288 -103.08 -8.86 65.50
C VAL A 288 -103.71 -10.23 65.20
N LEU A 289 -103.25 -10.93 64.16
CA LEU A 289 -103.74 -12.27 63.78
C LEU A 289 -103.33 -13.40 64.74
N LYS A 290 -102.48 -13.14 65.74
CA LYS A 290 -102.03 -14.14 66.73
C LYS A 290 -102.79 -14.12 68.06
N ILE A 291 -103.81 -13.27 68.21
CA ILE A 291 -104.64 -13.13 69.42
C ILE A 291 -106.08 -13.62 69.15
N SER A 292 -106.24 -14.63 68.30
CA SER A 292 -107.50 -15.36 68.09
C SER A 292 -107.19 -16.84 68.08
#